data_AF-A0A944PI12-F1
#
_entry.id   AF-A0A944PI12-F1
#
_cell.length_a   1.000
_cell.length_b   1.000
_cell.length_c   1.000
_cell.angle_alpha   90.00
_cell.angle_beta   90.00
_cell.angle_gamma   90.00
#
_symmetry.space_group_name_H-M   'P 1'
#
loop_
_entity.id
_entity.type
_entity.pdbx_description
1 polymer ?
#
loop_
_entity_poly.entity_id
_entity_poly.type
_entity_poly.pdbx_seq_one_letter_code
_entity_poly.pdbx_strand_id
1 'polypeptide(L)'
;MNTSTAATEAHVTVATIRTWARRGVIAATKTAGKWVIDATSLARRIAIGTRRKPAKPFALTAEHCTQLGGRRWQKNGMDRIYINDWAAFAGLDVSRYGTGSVCGATFAGHDIANGRAARMLDAIEKVWFDVNDGRLYARHDGADAYEIRYSDGTRNTVDLLARTFAGIKSAAVAL
;
A
#
# COMPACT_ATOMS: atom_id res chain seq x y z
N MET A 1 -27.96 27.90 -6.19
CA MET A 1 -28.35 26.93 -5.13
C MET A 1 -27.59 27.18 -3.83
N ASN A 2 -28.05 26.65 -2.69
CA ASN A 2 -27.35 26.80 -1.40
C ASN A 2 -26.22 25.75 -1.23
N THR A 3 -25.38 25.91 -0.21
CA THR A 3 -24.20 25.05 0.01
C THR A 3 -24.54 23.62 0.41
N SER A 4 -25.68 23.39 1.06
CA SER A 4 -26.10 22.04 1.46
C SER A 4 -26.56 21.24 0.24
N THR A 5 -27.38 21.84 -0.62
CA THR A 5 -27.80 21.24 -1.88
C THR A 5 -26.60 20.93 -2.78
N ALA A 6 -25.68 21.90 -2.92
CA ALA A 6 -24.46 21.71 -3.71
C ALA A 6 -23.55 20.59 -3.16
N ALA A 7 -23.50 20.42 -1.84
CA ALA A 7 -22.72 19.37 -1.18
C ALA A 7 -23.29 17.98 -1.47
N THR A 8 -24.61 17.82 -1.39
CA THR A 8 -25.31 16.58 -1.75
C THR A 8 -25.08 16.24 -3.22
N GLU A 9 -25.24 17.19 -4.13
CA GLU A 9 -25.10 16.97 -5.58
C GLU A 9 -23.66 16.60 -5.98
N ALA A 10 -22.65 17.21 -5.36
CA ALA A 10 -21.25 16.90 -5.63
C ALA A 10 -20.70 15.74 -4.80
N HIS A 11 -21.51 15.12 -3.92
CA HIS A 11 -21.07 14.09 -2.96
C HIS A 11 -19.83 14.50 -2.12
N VAL A 12 -19.79 15.76 -1.67
CA VAL A 12 -18.72 16.31 -0.82
C VAL A 12 -19.29 17.00 0.41
N THR A 13 -18.42 17.37 1.36
CA THR A 13 -18.87 18.12 2.55
C THR A 13 -19.20 19.57 2.22
N VAL A 14 -20.08 20.18 3.03
CA VAL A 14 -20.37 21.63 2.95
C VAL A 14 -19.10 22.47 3.13
N ALA A 15 -18.15 22.02 3.96
CA ALA A 15 -16.86 22.70 4.15
C ALA A 15 -16.04 22.72 2.85
N THR A 16 -16.06 21.64 2.07
CA THR A 16 -15.44 21.57 0.75
C THR A 16 -16.06 22.57 -0.22
N ILE A 17 -17.40 22.62 -0.31
CA ILE A 17 -18.11 23.61 -1.15
C ILE A 17 -17.75 25.04 -0.76
N ARG A 18 -17.74 25.37 0.54
CA ARG A 18 -17.35 26.70 1.04
C ARG A 18 -15.91 27.04 0.71
N THR A 19 -15.03 26.04 0.69
CA THR A 19 -13.61 26.23 0.32
C THR A 19 -13.47 26.45 -1.17
N TRP A 20 -14.21 25.73 -2.00
CA TRP A 20 -14.26 25.97 -3.45
C TRP A 20 -14.77 27.37 -3.79
N ALA A 21 -15.86 27.81 -3.14
CA ALA A 21 -16.40 29.17 -3.32
C ALA A 21 -15.39 30.26 -2.91
N ARG A 22 -14.72 30.12 -1.76
CA ARG A 22 -13.67 31.06 -1.32
C ARG A 22 -12.45 31.11 -2.24
N ARG A 23 -12.06 29.98 -2.82
CA ARG A 23 -10.90 29.86 -3.71
C ARG A 23 -11.23 30.15 -5.18
N GLY A 24 -12.47 30.50 -5.51
CA GLY A 24 -12.90 30.75 -6.90
C GLY A 24 -12.90 29.50 -7.79
N VAL A 25 -12.92 28.29 -7.20
CA VAL A 25 -12.96 27.02 -7.96
C VAL A 25 -14.33 26.81 -8.61
N ILE A 26 -15.38 27.33 -7.98
CA ILE A 26 -16.75 27.39 -8.51
C ILE A 26 -17.23 28.84 -8.41
N ALA A 27 -18.02 29.27 -9.39
CA ALA A 27 -18.67 30.56 -9.35
C ALA A 27 -19.72 30.58 -8.23
N ALA A 28 -19.59 31.56 -7.34
CA ALA A 28 -20.48 31.74 -6.21
C ALA A 28 -20.53 33.21 -5.81
N THR A 29 -21.69 33.65 -5.35
CA THR A 29 -21.90 35.01 -4.83
C THR A 29 -22.29 34.92 -3.37
N LYS A 30 -21.91 35.92 -2.57
CA LYS A 30 -22.28 35.99 -1.16
C LYS A 30 -23.47 36.93 -0.98
N THR A 31 -24.60 36.41 -0.54
CA THR A 31 -25.83 37.17 -0.31
C THR A 31 -26.23 37.02 1.15
N ALA A 32 -26.34 38.14 1.87
CA ALA A 32 -26.67 38.16 3.31
C ALA A 32 -25.81 37.16 4.15
N GLY A 33 -24.51 37.12 3.88
CA GLY A 33 -23.57 36.24 4.59
C GLY A 33 -23.57 34.76 4.14
N LYS A 34 -24.50 34.35 3.27
CA LYS A 34 -24.62 32.98 2.77
C LYS A 34 -24.06 32.86 1.35
N TRP A 35 -23.43 31.73 1.02
CA TRP A 35 -22.97 31.44 -0.33
C TRP A 35 -24.13 30.95 -1.20
N VAL A 36 -24.31 31.59 -2.34
CA VAL A 36 -25.20 31.18 -3.43
C VAL A 36 -24.30 30.65 -4.55
N ILE A 37 -24.39 29.36 -4.83
CA ILE A 37 -23.55 28.64 -5.79
C ILE A 37 -24.22 28.64 -7.17
N ASP A 38 -23.45 28.91 -8.22
CA ASP A 38 -23.86 28.76 -9.61
C ASP A 38 -23.89 27.28 -10.02
N ALA A 39 -25.04 26.82 -10.53
CA ALA A 39 -25.26 25.40 -10.84
C ALA A 39 -24.39 24.93 -12.02
N THR A 40 -24.21 25.75 -13.05
CA THR A 40 -23.41 25.42 -14.24
C THR A 40 -21.92 25.26 -13.89
N SER A 41 -21.41 26.15 -13.05
CA SER A 41 -20.04 26.10 -12.54
C SER A 41 -19.81 24.87 -11.65
N LEU A 42 -20.78 24.52 -10.80
CA LEU A 42 -20.73 23.31 -10.00
C LEU A 42 -20.73 22.05 -10.87
N ALA A 43 -21.63 21.96 -11.84
CA ALA A 43 -21.71 20.83 -12.78
C ALA A 43 -20.39 20.66 -13.55
N ARG A 44 -19.77 21.76 -14.00
CA ARG A 44 -18.44 21.74 -14.63
C ARG A 44 -17.38 21.17 -13.68
N ARG A 45 -17.38 21.57 -12.41
CA ARG A 45 -16.41 21.08 -11.42
C ARG A 45 -16.58 19.59 -11.12
N ILE A 46 -17.83 19.10 -11.06
CA ILE A 46 -18.15 17.68 -10.90
C ILE A 46 -17.63 16.91 -12.13
N ALA A 47 -17.92 17.39 -13.34
CA ALA A 47 -17.45 16.77 -14.58
C ALA A 47 -15.91 16.69 -14.66
N ILE A 48 -15.18 17.70 -14.16
CA ILE A 48 -13.72 17.62 -14.06
C ILE A 48 -13.29 16.52 -13.07
N GLY A 49 -13.99 16.38 -11.94
CA GLY A 49 -13.75 15.33 -10.95
C GLY A 49 -13.95 13.94 -11.53
N THR A 50 -15.01 13.71 -12.29
CA THR A 50 -15.32 12.41 -12.91
C THR A 50 -14.38 12.04 -14.06
N ARG A 51 -13.82 13.05 -14.76
CA ARG A 51 -12.86 12.84 -15.86
C ARG A 51 -11.45 12.49 -15.41
N ARG A 52 -11.13 12.58 -14.12
CA ARG A 52 -9.80 12.19 -13.63
C ARG A 52 -9.67 10.67 -13.78
N LYS A 53 -9.09 10.24 -14.91
CA LYS A 53 -8.83 8.82 -15.19
C LYS A 53 -8.09 8.22 -13.99
N PRO A 54 -8.57 7.11 -13.42
CA PRO A 54 -7.81 6.43 -12.38
C PRO A 54 -6.42 6.11 -12.96
N ALA A 55 -5.38 6.30 -12.15
CA ALA A 55 -4.04 5.90 -12.57
C ALA A 55 -4.10 4.43 -13.01
N LYS A 56 -3.42 4.10 -14.12
CA LYS A 56 -3.33 2.70 -14.58
C LYS A 56 -2.76 1.88 -13.41
N PRO A 57 -3.42 0.80 -12.98
CA PRO A 57 -2.87 -0.02 -11.90
C PRO A 57 -1.51 -0.54 -12.34
N PHE A 58 -0.51 -0.35 -11.49
CA PHE A 58 0.82 -0.88 -11.73
C PHE A 58 0.75 -2.41 -11.83
N ALA A 59 1.20 -2.96 -12.95
CA ALA A 59 1.29 -4.40 -13.16
C ALA A 59 2.72 -4.84 -12.84
N LEU A 60 2.87 -5.73 -11.86
CA LEU A 60 4.15 -6.34 -11.55
C LEU A 60 4.55 -7.27 -12.70
N THR A 61 5.83 -7.22 -13.13
CA THR A 61 6.35 -8.00 -14.26
C THR A 61 7.52 -8.87 -13.81
N ALA A 62 7.84 -9.87 -14.63
CA ALA A 62 9.00 -10.73 -14.43
C ALA A 62 10.32 -9.93 -14.34
N GLU A 63 10.43 -8.87 -15.14
CA GLU A 63 11.60 -7.99 -15.17
C GLU A 63 11.75 -7.23 -13.84
N HIS A 64 10.67 -6.62 -13.33
CA HIS A 64 10.68 -5.97 -12.02
C HIS A 64 11.13 -6.95 -10.92
N CYS A 65 10.56 -8.16 -10.89
CA CYS A 65 10.92 -9.14 -9.87
C CYS A 65 12.38 -9.60 -9.97
N THR A 66 12.95 -9.65 -11.18
CA THR A 66 14.36 -9.99 -11.39
C THR A 66 15.28 -8.84 -10.95
N GLN A 67 14.93 -7.59 -11.27
CA GLN A 67 15.65 -6.39 -10.84
C GLN A 67 15.64 -6.23 -9.30
N LEU A 68 14.56 -6.66 -8.64
CA LEU A 68 14.47 -6.75 -7.17
C LEU A 68 15.30 -7.89 -6.57
N GLY A 69 16.13 -8.59 -7.35
CA GLY A 69 16.99 -9.68 -6.87
C GLY A 69 16.30 -11.05 -6.82
N GLY A 70 15.11 -11.19 -7.41
CA GLY A 70 14.41 -12.45 -7.51
C GLY A 70 15.14 -13.48 -8.39
N ARG A 71 15.03 -14.76 -8.04
CA ARG A 71 15.67 -15.87 -8.77
C ARG A 71 14.64 -16.63 -9.59
N ARG A 72 14.78 -16.60 -10.91
CA ARG A 72 13.90 -17.31 -11.84
C ARG A 72 14.15 -18.82 -11.81
N TRP A 73 13.07 -19.58 -11.83
CA TRP A 73 13.04 -21.03 -11.85
C TRP A 73 12.01 -21.49 -12.88
N GLN A 74 12.44 -22.38 -13.77
CA GLN A 74 11.60 -22.88 -14.86
C GLN A 74 11.71 -24.41 -14.91
N LYS A 75 10.59 -25.11 -14.73
CA LYS A 75 10.51 -26.57 -14.86
C LYS A 75 9.05 -27.01 -14.95
N ASN A 76 8.78 -28.12 -15.64
CA ASN A 76 7.45 -28.76 -15.70
C ASN A 76 6.32 -27.79 -16.10
N GLY A 77 6.56 -26.89 -17.05
CA GLY A 77 5.58 -25.89 -17.50
C GLY A 77 5.34 -24.72 -16.54
N MET A 78 6.06 -24.66 -15.43
CA MET A 78 6.01 -23.55 -14.48
C MET A 78 7.16 -22.58 -14.72
N ASP A 79 6.88 -21.29 -14.52
CA ASP A 79 7.86 -20.21 -14.59
C ASP A 79 7.64 -19.26 -13.40
N ARG A 80 8.56 -19.32 -12.44
CA ARG A 80 8.44 -18.63 -11.15
C ARG A 80 9.67 -17.82 -10.85
N ILE A 81 9.51 -16.67 -10.21
CA ILE A 81 10.62 -15.86 -9.71
C ILE A 81 10.51 -15.81 -8.19
N TYR A 82 11.41 -16.50 -7.50
CA TYR A 82 11.46 -16.55 -6.05
C TYR A 82 12.10 -15.29 -5.48
N ILE A 83 11.39 -14.64 -4.56
CA ILE A 83 11.84 -13.43 -3.86
C ILE A 83 12.31 -13.88 -2.47
N ASN A 84 13.57 -14.32 -2.41
CA ASN A 84 14.11 -14.92 -1.17
C ASN A 84 14.33 -13.89 -0.07
N ASP A 85 14.61 -12.63 -0.42
CA ASP A 85 14.74 -11.53 0.54
C ASP A 85 13.37 -10.86 0.84
N TRP A 86 12.33 -11.68 0.97
CA TRP A 86 10.97 -11.17 1.21
C TRP A 86 10.88 -10.35 2.52
N ALA A 87 11.71 -10.68 3.51
CA ALA A 87 11.73 -10.06 4.82
C ALA A 87 12.03 -8.55 4.74
N ALA A 88 13.00 -8.17 3.91
CA ALA A 88 13.32 -6.77 3.66
C ALA A 88 12.12 -6.00 3.11
N PHE A 89 11.35 -6.59 2.18
CA PHE A 89 10.13 -5.97 1.65
C PHE A 89 8.99 -5.87 2.69
N ALA A 90 8.96 -6.76 3.68
CA ALA A 90 8.05 -6.63 4.82
C ALA A 90 8.45 -5.50 5.79
N GLY A 91 9.67 -4.97 5.65
CA GLY A 91 10.30 -4.05 6.59
C GLY A 91 10.91 -4.75 7.81
N LEU A 92 11.22 -6.04 7.70
CA LEU A 92 11.97 -6.80 8.70
C LEU A 92 13.46 -6.76 8.36
N ASP A 93 14.25 -6.10 9.20
CA ASP A 93 15.70 -6.13 9.15
C ASP A 93 16.22 -7.08 10.23
N VAL A 94 17.14 -7.97 9.87
CA VAL A 94 17.76 -8.92 10.79
C VAL A 94 19.27 -8.95 10.61
N SER A 95 19.98 -8.82 11.72
CA SER A 95 21.40 -9.15 11.81
C SER A 95 21.55 -10.56 12.37
N ARG A 96 22.55 -11.31 11.89
CA ARG A 96 22.81 -12.69 12.31
C ARG A 96 24.25 -12.87 12.77
N TYR A 97 24.43 -13.77 13.74
CA TYR A 97 25.74 -14.34 14.02
C TYR A 97 26.19 -15.24 12.85
N GLY A 98 27.49 -15.55 12.77
CA GLY A 98 28.02 -16.51 11.79
C GLY A 98 27.39 -17.91 11.88
N THR A 99 26.78 -18.25 13.01
CA THR A 99 26.00 -19.49 13.22
C THR A 99 24.60 -19.45 12.60
N GLY A 100 24.15 -18.31 12.06
CA GLY A 100 22.82 -18.12 11.49
C GLY A 100 21.75 -17.63 12.47
N SER A 101 22.03 -17.64 13.78
CA SER A 101 21.11 -17.14 14.80
C SER A 101 20.92 -15.62 14.70
N VAL A 102 19.68 -15.14 14.85
CA VAL A 102 19.35 -13.70 14.86
C VAL A 102 19.98 -13.04 16.10
N CYS A 103 20.81 -12.02 15.87
CA CYS A 103 21.50 -11.25 16.91
C CYS A 103 20.95 -9.82 17.09
N GLY A 104 20.19 -9.31 16.13
CA GLY A 104 19.46 -8.05 16.22
C GLY A 104 18.35 -8.02 15.19
N ALA A 105 17.25 -7.32 15.49
CA ALA A 105 16.13 -7.22 14.57
C ALA A 105 15.32 -5.94 14.76
N THR A 106 14.90 -5.36 13.64
CA THR A 106 13.91 -4.27 13.63
C THR A 106 12.77 -4.61 12.70
N PHE A 107 11.57 -4.13 13.02
CA PHE A 107 10.41 -4.22 12.14
C PHE A 107 9.79 -2.85 11.94
N ALA A 108 9.69 -2.42 10.69
CA ALA A 108 9.27 -1.07 10.31
C ALA A 108 10.08 0.03 11.01
N GLY A 109 11.36 -0.22 11.27
CA GLY A 109 12.26 0.71 11.97
C GLY A 109 12.18 0.68 13.49
N HIS A 110 11.35 -0.20 14.09
CA HIS A 110 11.24 -0.35 15.53
C HIS A 110 11.88 -1.64 16.01
N ASP A 111 12.60 -1.60 17.15
CA ASP A 111 13.23 -2.77 17.73
C ASP A 111 12.21 -3.85 18.11
N ILE A 112 12.53 -5.09 17.77
CA ILE A 112 11.76 -6.28 18.16
C ILE A 112 12.68 -7.35 18.74
N ALA A 113 12.14 -8.25 19.55
CA ALA A 113 12.92 -9.35 20.11
C ALA A 113 13.43 -10.29 19.00
N ASN A 114 14.68 -10.75 19.11
CA ASN A 114 15.31 -11.65 18.13
C ASN A 114 14.50 -12.93 17.88
N GLY A 115 13.95 -13.54 18.94
CA GLY A 115 13.09 -14.72 18.82
C GLY A 115 11.76 -14.44 18.12
N ARG A 116 11.26 -13.20 18.18
CA ARG A 116 10.08 -12.78 17.42
C ARG A 116 10.42 -12.67 15.93
N ALA A 117 11.54 -12.05 15.60
CA ALA A 117 12.04 -11.95 14.23
C ALA A 117 12.30 -13.33 13.61
N ALA A 118 12.92 -14.25 14.35
CA ALA A 118 13.13 -15.64 13.90
C ALA A 118 11.81 -16.33 13.53
N ARG A 119 10.80 -16.23 14.39
CA ARG A 119 9.47 -16.80 14.09
C ARG A 119 8.77 -16.12 12.90
N MET A 120 8.98 -14.82 12.69
CA MET A 120 8.46 -14.14 11.50
C MET A 120 9.11 -14.69 10.23
N LEU A 121 10.41 -14.95 10.26
CA LEU A 121 11.13 -15.55 9.14
C LEU A 121 10.63 -16.96 8.84
N ASP A 122 10.26 -17.73 9.87
CA ASP A 122 9.70 -19.08 9.71
C ASP A 122 8.23 -19.06 9.25
N ALA A 123 7.48 -17.99 9.53
CA ALA A 123 6.07 -17.88 9.18
C ALA A 123 5.84 -17.84 7.67
N ILE A 124 6.79 -17.34 6.87
CA ILE A 124 6.71 -17.35 5.40
C ILE A 124 7.87 -18.17 4.85
N GLU A 125 7.57 -19.38 4.38
CA GLU A 125 8.57 -20.30 3.82
C GLU A 125 9.11 -19.77 2.47
N LYS A 126 8.22 -19.33 1.58
CA LYS A 126 8.56 -18.92 0.22
C LYS A 126 7.62 -17.84 -0.29
N VAL A 127 8.17 -16.89 -1.04
CA VAL A 127 7.41 -15.92 -1.86
C VAL A 127 7.88 -16.04 -3.30
N TRP A 128 6.95 -16.09 -4.25
CA TRP A 128 7.29 -16.08 -5.67
C TRP A 128 6.28 -15.30 -6.51
N PHE A 129 6.76 -14.75 -7.62
CA PHE A 129 5.93 -14.26 -8.71
C PHE A 129 5.76 -15.37 -9.74
N ASP A 130 4.53 -15.69 -10.13
CA ASP A 130 4.25 -16.61 -11.23
C ASP A 130 4.14 -15.81 -12.54
N VAL A 131 5.00 -16.16 -13.51
CA VAL A 131 5.11 -15.41 -14.77
C VAL A 131 3.90 -15.64 -15.67
N ASN A 132 3.19 -16.77 -15.52
CA ASN A 132 2.08 -17.12 -16.40
C ASN A 132 0.82 -16.30 -16.09
N ASP A 133 0.56 -15.99 -14.82
CA ASP A 133 -0.62 -15.24 -14.39
C ASP A 133 -0.33 -13.83 -13.86
N GLY A 134 0.94 -13.50 -13.65
CA GLY A 134 1.38 -12.18 -13.20
C GLY A 134 1.08 -11.90 -11.73
N ARG A 135 0.97 -12.92 -10.88
CA ARG A 135 0.59 -12.78 -9.46
C ARG A 135 1.70 -13.17 -8.50
N LEU A 136 1.66 -12.58 -7.32
CA LEU A 136 2.47 -12.99 -6.17
C LEU A 136 1.75 -14.10 -5.40
N TYR A 137 2.53 -15.09 -5.04
CA TYR A 137 2.13 -16.23 -4.23
C TYR A 137 3.10 -16.38 -3.07
N ALA A 138 2.62 -17.01 -2.00
CA ALA A 138 3.46 -17.41 -0.90
C ALA A 138 3.04 -18.76 -0.36
N ARG A 139 4.00 -19.45 0.25
CA ARG A 139 3.78 -20.57 1.15
C ARG A 139 4.11 -20.09 2.55
N HIS A 140 3.15 -20.14 3.45
CA HIS A 140 3.26 -19.58 4.79
C HIS A 140 2.43 -20.39 5.79
N ASP A 141 2.68 -20.17 7.07
CA ASP A 141 1.91 -20.69 8.20
C ASP A 141 1.66 -19.56 9.21
N GLY A 142 0.40 -19.15 9.36
CA GLY A 142 -0.02 -18.09 10.30
C GLY A 142 0.49 -16.67 10.02
N ALA A 143 0.90 -16.35 8.78
CA ALA A 143 1.43 -15.02 8.40
C ALA A 143 0.37 -13.97 8.07
N ASP A 144 -0.90 -14.34 7.95
CA ASP A 144 -2.05 -13.49 7.63
C ASP A 144 -2.53 -12.62 8.81
N ALA A 145 -2.23 -13.04 10.04
CA ALA A 145 -2.52 -12.27 11.26
C ALA A 145 -1.44 -12.50 12.31
N TYR A 146 -0.30 -11.84 12.15
CA TYR A 146 0.89 -12.04 12.97
C TYR A 146 1.02 -10.95 14.06
N GLU A 147 1.00 -11.34 15.33
CA GLU A 147 1.25 -10.42 16.45
C GLU A 147 2.74 -10.09 16.55
N ILE A 148 3.04 -8.79 16.53
CA ILE A 148 4.37 -8.23 16.74
C ILE A 148 4.40 -7.56 18.10
N ARG A 149 5.40 -7.91 18.90
CA ARG A 149 5.73 -7.26 20.16
C ARG A 149 7.02 -6.47 19.97
N TYR A 150 6.91 -5.16 20.14
CA TYR A 150 8.04 -4.24 20.09
C TYR A 150 8.75 -4.17 21.44
N SER A 151 10.00 -3.74 21.43
CA SER A 151 10.83 -3.62 22.62
C SER A 151 10.32 -2.58 23.62
N ASP A 152 9.58 -1.57 23.15
CA ASP A 152 8.89 -0.58 24.00
C ASP A 152 7.65 -1.13 24.72
N GLY A 153 7.32 -2.41 24.50
CA GLY A 153 6.17 -3.09 25.08
C GLY A 153 4.89 -2.97 24.28
N THR A 154 4.86 -2.14 23.22
CA THR A 154 3.70 -2.03 22.34
C THR A 154 3.49 -3.32 21.55
N ARG A 155 2.22 -3.56 21.20
CA ARG A 155 1.81 -4.72 20.41
C ARG A 155 0.99 -4.28 19.23
N ASN A 156 1.22 -4.92 18.09
CA ASN A 156 0.46 -4.69 16.89
C ASN A 156 0.24 -6.02 16.16
N THR A 157 -0.95 -6.22 15.62
CA THR A 157 -1.22 -7.38 14.76
C THR A 157 -1.17 -6.90 13.32
N VAL A 158 -0.37 -7.57 12.50
CA VAL A 158 -0.21 -7.22 11.10
C VAL A 158 -0.48 -8.43 10.22
N ASP A 159 -1.06 -8.18 9.05
CA ASP A 159 -1.01 -9.14 7.95
C ASP A 159 0.39 -9.04 7.33
N LEU A 160 1.27 -9.96 7.74
CA LEU A 160 2.66 -9.97 7.32
C LEU A 160 2.75 -10.24 5.82
N LEU A 161 1.91 -11.14 5.31
CA LEU A 161 1.88 -11.49 3.89
C LEU A 161 1.43 -10.30 3.02
N ALA A 162 0.33 -9.65 3.37
CA ALA A 162 -0.14 -8.47 2.65
C ALA A 162 0.88 -7.35 2.69
N ARG A 163 1.56 -7.16 3.83
CA ARG A 163 2.63 -6.19 3.97
C ARG A 163 3.82 -6.51 3.05
N THR A 164 4.27 -7.76 3.02
CA THR A 164 5.32 -8.22 2.10
C THR A 164 4.96 -7.95 0.64
N PHE A 165 3.73 -8.30 0.22
CA PHE A 165 3.27 -8.07 -1.14
C PHE A 165 3.18 -6.59 -1.48
N ALA A 166 2.73 -5.75 -0.54
CA ALA A 166 2.70 -4.30 -0.71
C ALA A 166 4.11 -3.71 -0.82
N GLY A 167 5.07 -4.20 -0.03
CA GLY A 167 6.47 -3.81 -0.09
C GLY A 167 7.13 -4.15 -1.43
N ILE A 168 6.94 -5.37 -1.93
CA ILE A 168 7.44 -5.80 -3.24
C ILE A 168 6.90 -4.91 -4.36
N LYS A 169 5.58 -4.64 -4.35
CA LYS A 169 4.95 -3.77 -5.35
C LYS A 169 5.48 -2.34 -5.25
N SER A 170 5.64 -1.81 -4.04
CA SER A 170 6.16 -0.46 -3.82
C SER A 170 7.60 -0.32 -4.31
N ALA A 171 8.44 -1.32 -4.04
CA ALA A 171 9.82 -1.35 -4.53
C ALA A 171 9.86 -1.44 -6.06
N ALA A 172 9.00 -2.25 -6.68
CA ALA A 172 8.91 -2.36 -8.13
C ALA A 172 8.45 -1.07 -8.82
N VAL A 173 7.59 -0.27 -8.17
CA VAL A 173 7.17 1.05 -8.67
C VAL A 173 8.31 2.08 -8.61
N ALA A 174 9.32 1.85 -7.76
CA ALA A 174 10.45 2.76 -7.55
C ALA A 174 11.68 2.45 -8.42
N LEU A 175 11.62 1.39 -9.24
CA LEU A 175 12.64 1.06 -10.26
C LEU A 175 12.54 2.01 -11.46
#